data_AF-A0A0D2FX57-F1
#
_entry.id   AF-A0A0D2FX57-F1
#
_cell.length_a   1.000
_cell.length_b   1.000
_cell.length_c   1.000
_cell.angle_alpha   90.00
_cell.angle_beta   90.00
_cell.angle_gamma   90.00
#
_symmetry.space_group_name_H-M   'P 1'
#
loop_
_entity.id
_entity.type
_entity.pdbx_description
1 polymer ?
#
loop_
_entity_poly.entity_id
_entity_poly.type
_entity_poly.pdbx_seq_one_letter_code
_entity_poly.pdbx_strand_id
1 'polypeptide(L)'
;MYAQSQPSNSVSSQQDIVWRGLVFQFISFHAPATVNGDLRDTLGDLVQGFFNTSQDTTMQNLVVALDQRYNLTGLVDASLLATVRNNVANQANAMLQQQLPLSRPPQPAQPAAPSYSFSIPPTMPPMPPQSSLPPPPPMPPPQPPMFPTPQPALRRCFPPNLNCHVAIKWRQQDWAYVCDLCGHTHPDRGDFNRHMKIGAQRVGFKIVSADPENDRHWYAVDGAGNQYMGDIVPRTRNKEKGGKRVQVPHPPPCGPRIVEFERPRRRQARIAAKAAKERAAKLREQDKEKDGGDQEGEER
;
A
#
# COMPACT_ATOMS: atom_id res chain seq x y z
N MET A 1 46.75 8.01 -16.67
CA MET A 1 45.79 8.25 -15.57
C MET A 1 44.39 8.01 -16.12
N TYR A 2 43.83 6.82 -15.91
CA TYR A 2 42.44 6.53 -16.28
C TYR A 2 41.54 7.04 -15.15
N ALA A 3 40.80 8.11 -15.39
CA ALA A 3 39.77 8.56 -14.48
C ALA A 3 38.66 7.49 -14.44
N GLN A 4 38.52 6.82 -13.30
CA GLN A 4 37.36 5.97 -13.03
C GLN A 4 36.13 6.87 -12.95
N SER A 5 35.33 6.87 -14.02
CA SER A 5 34.00 7.46 -14.06
C SER A 5 33.16 6.79 -12.98
N GLN A 6 32.82 7.52 -11.92
CA GLN A 6 31.87 6.99 -10.95
C GLN A 6 30.50 6.83 -11.62
N PRO A 7 29.80 5.70 -11.42
CA PRO A 7 28.47 5.52 -11.95
C PRO A 7 27.56 6.59 -11.36
N SER A 8 26.98 7.43 -12.21
CA SER A 8 25.95 8.35 -11.82
C SER A 8 24.80 7.56 -11.20
N ASN A 9 24.53 7.78 -9.91
CA ASN A 9 23.34 7.29 -9.25
C ASN A 9 22.12 7.95 -9.93
N SER A 10 21.58 7.29 -10.96
CA SER A 10 20.38 7.74 -11.64
C SER A 10 19.19 7.65 -10.68
N VAL A 11 18.26 8.59 -10.78
CA VAL A 11 17.04 8.62 -9.94
C VAL A 11 16.28 7.28 -9.99
N SER A 12 16.38 6.56 -11.11
CA SER A 12 15.82 5.22 -11.31
C SER A 12 16.38 4.19 -10.32
N SER A 13 17.68 4.24 -9.98
CA SER A 13 18.27 3.25 -9.05
C SER A 13 17.68 3.35 -7.64
N GLN A 14 17.34 4.56 -7.19
CA GLN A 14 16.74 4.76 -5.88
C GLN A 14 15.28 4.31 -5.84
N GLN A 15 14.52 4.52 -6.93
CA GLN A 15 13.16 4.01 -7.06
C GLN A 15 13.13 2.48 -7.10
N ASP A 16 14.07 1.85 -7.79
CA ASP A 16 14.22 0.39 -7.85
C ASP A 16 14.45 -0.21 -6.46
N ILE A 17 15.34 0.38 -5.65
CA ILE A 17 15.64 -0.09 -4.29
C ILE A 17 14.39 -0.01 -3.41
N VAL A 18 13.68 1.13 -3.44
CA VAL A 18 12.48 1.33 -2.62
C VAL A 18 11.38 0.36 -3.03
N TRP A 19 11.10 0.27 -4.33
CA TRP A 19 10.06 -0.60 -4.85
C TRP A 19 10.36 -2.08 -4.57
N ARG A 20 11.59 -2.52 -4.82
CA ARG A 20 12.07 -3.87 -4.47
C ARG A 20 11.87 -4.18 -3.00
N GLY A 21 12.19 -3.24 -2.11
CA GLY A 21 11.97 -3.39 -0.67
C GLY A 21 10.49 -3.63 -0.33
N LEU A 22 9.59 -2.85 -0.94
CA LEU A 22 8.14 -2.99 -0.75
C LEU A 22 7.63 -4.35 -1.26
N VAL A 23 8.12 -4.82 -2.42
CA VAL A 23 7.75 -6.14 -2.96
C VAL A 23 8.14 -7.26 -1.99
N PHE A 24 9.38 -7.27 -1.50
CA PHE A 24 9.83 -8.29 -0.55
C PHE A 24 9.08 -8.24 0.77
N GLN A 25 8.83 -7.03 1.27
CA GLN A 25 8.03 -6.83 2.47
C GLN A 25 6.63 -7.42 2.27
N PHE A 26 5.96 -7.07 1.17
CA PHE A 26 4.64 -7.58 0.83
C PHE A 26 4.59 -9.10 0.75
N ILE A 27 5.54 -9.72 0.01
CA ILE A 27 5.63 -11.18 -0.14
C ILE A 27 5.83 -11.88 1.22
N SER A 28 6.57 -11.24 2.14
CA SER A 28 6.87 -11.79 3.45
C SER A 28 5.69 -11.72 4.42
N PHE A 29 4.88 -10.65 4.34
CA PHE A 29 3.74 -10.45 5.24
C PHE A 29 2.45 -11.11 4.77
N HIS A 30 2.31 -11.42 3.48
CA HIS A 30 1.04 -11.88 2.91
C HIS A 30 1.16 -13.29 2.32
N ALA A 31 0.37 -14.23 2.86
CA ALA A 31 0.26 -15.57 2.30
C ALA A 31 -0.57 -15.56 0.99
N PRO A 32 -0.27 -16.44 0.01
CA PRO A 32 -1.03 -16.51 -1.24
C PRO A 32 -2.53 -16.79 -1.05
N ALA A 33 -2.88 -17.57 -0.02
CA ALA A 33 -4.26 -17.98 0.23
C ALA A 33 -5.17 -16.87 0.79
N THR A 34 -4.62 -15.69 1.11
CA THR A 34 -5.33 -14.64 1.87
C THR A 34 -5.61 -13.39 1.03
N VAL A 35 -5.70 -13.50 -0.30
CA VAL A 35 -5.95 -12.33 -1.17
C VAL A 35 -7.39 -11.85 -0.99
N ASN A 36 -7.57 -10.93 -0.04
CA ASN A 36 -8.80 -10.20 0.19
C ASN A 36 -8.85 -8.95 -0.70
N GLY A 37 -10.02 -8.30 -0.82
CA GLY A 37 -10.18 -7.08 -1.64
C GLY A 37 -9.16 -5.97 -1.29
N ASP A 38 -8.97 -5.68 -0.01
CA ASP A 38 -7.98 -4.69 0.47
C ASP A 38 -6.54 -5.03 0.05
N LEU A 39 -6.23 -6.33 -0.04
CA LEU A 39 -4.92 -6.82 -0.44
C LEU A 39 -4.74 -6.70 -1.95
N ARG A 40 -5.81 -6.85 -2.75
CA ARG A 40 -5.79 -6.53 -4.19
C ARG A 40 -5.52 -5.04 -4.42
N ASP A 41 -6.12 -4.14 -3.65
CA ASP A 41 -5.87 -2.69 -3.80
C ASP A 41 -4.40 -2.37 -3.54
N THR A 42 -3.84 -2.92 -2.46
CA THR A 42 -2.42 -2.75 -2.12
C THR A 42 -1.50 -3.34 -3.18
N LEU A 43 -1.86 -4.49 -3.74
CA LEU A 43 -1.14 -5.13 -4.84
C LEU A 43 -1.23 -4.29 -6.12
N GLY A 44 -2.37 -3.64 -6.37
CA GLY A 44 -2.58 -2.70 -7.47
C GLY A 44 -1.66 -1.47 -7.35
N ASP A 45 -1.58 -0.85 -6.18
CA ASP A 45 -0.66 0.27 -5.91
C ASP A 45 0.81 -0.15 -6.13
N LEU A 46 1.15 -1.37 -5.72
CA LEU A 46 2.50 -1.91 -5.84
C LEU A 46 2.85 -2.19 -7.31
N VAL A 47 1.92 -2.72 -8.11
CA VAL A 47 2.13 -2.83 -9.57
C VAL A 47 2.17 -1.45 -10.23
N GLN A 48 1.36 -0.49 -9.82
CA GLN A 48 1.44 0.87 -10.37
C GLN A 48 2.81 1.50 -10.11
N GLY A 49 3.43 1.19 -8.95
CA GLY A 49 4.79 1.59 -8.61
C GLY A 49 5.86 1.06 -9.58
N PHE A 50 5.66 -0.11 -10.19
CA PHE A 50 6.61 -0.72 -11.14
C PHE A 50 6.88 0.19 -12.34
N PHE A 51 5.88 0.92 -12.84
CA PHE A 51 6.08 1.82 -13.99
C PHE A 51 6.98 3.02 -13.69
N ASN A 52 7.22 3.30 -12.41
CA ASN A 52 8.16 4.33 -11.96
C ASN A 52 9.55 3.75 -11.66
N THR A 53 9.83 2.49 -12.00
CA THR A 53 11.15 1.86 -11.85
C THR A 53 11.93 1.88 -13.16
N SER A 54 13.18 1.42 -13.16
CA SER A 54 13.96 1.19 -14.38
C SER A 54 13.36 0.14 -15.32
N GLN A 55 12.42 -0.68 -14.83
CA GLN A 55 11.86 -1.83 -15.53
C GLN A 55 12.94 -2.78 -16.06
N ASP A 56 14.09 -2.84 -15.38
CA ASP A 56 15.14 -3.79 -15.70
C ASP A 56 14.68 -5.24 -15.47
N THR A 57 15.55 -6.18 -15.84
CA THR A 57 15.29 -7.61 -15.67
C THR A 57 15.00 -7.98 -14.21
N THR A 58 15.64 -7.30 -13.27
CA THR A 58 15.43 -7.52 -11.83
C THR A 58 14.00 -7.17 -11.44
N MET A 59 13.51 -5.98 -11.84
CA MET A 59 12.16 -5.53 -11.54
C MET A 59 11.12 -6.38 -12.27
N GLN A 60 11.37 -6.74 -13.53
CA GLN A 60 10.49 -7.62 -14.30
C GLN A 60 10.34 -9.01 -13.64
N ASN A 61 11.44 -9.59 -13.15
CA ASN A 61 11.40 -10.86 -12.41
C ASN A 61 10.55 -10.77 -11.13
N LEU A 62 10.58 -9.63 -10.43
CA LEU A 62 9.75 -9.41 -9.24
C LEU A 62 8.27 -9.32 -9.59
N VAL A 63 7.90 -8.67 -10.71
CA VAL A 63 6.52 -8.66 -11.20
C VAL A 63 6.05 -10.08 -11.55
N VAL A 64 6.89 -10.87 -12.24
CA VAL A 64 6.58 -12.28 -12.54
C VAL A 64 6.40 -13.10 -11.26
N ALA A 65 7.24 -12.90 -10.25
CA ALA A 65 7.10 -13.58 -8.96
C ALA A 65 5.81 -13.20 -8.21
N LEU A 66 5.41 -11.93 -8.24
CA LEU A 66 4.13 -11.47 -7.68
C LEU A 66 2.94 -12.09 -8.42
N ASP A 67 3.01 -12.12 -9.75
CA ASP A 67 1.98 -12.71 -10.60
C ASP A 67 1.80 -14.21 -10.36
N GLN A 68 2.88 -14.98 -10.28
CA GLN A 68 2.84 -16.40 -9.96
C GLN A 68 2.22 -16.67 -8.58
N ARG A 69 2.43 -15.75 -7.64
CA ARG A 69 2.05 -15.95 -6.24
C ARG A 69 0.65 -15.44 -5.90
N TYR A 70 0.21 -14.34 -6.52
CA TYR A 70 -1.04 -13.66 -6.15
C TYR A 70 -2.02 -13.52 -7.31
N ASN A 71 -1.67 -13.97 -8.51
CA ASN A 71 -2.47 -13.85 -9.74
C ASN A 71 -2.85 -12.39 -10.05
N LEU A 72 -2.01 -11.71 -10.83
CA LEU A 72 -2.24 -10.30 -11.18
C LEU A 72 -3.31 -10.09 -12.25
N THR A 73 -3.99 -11.16 -12.71
CA THR A 73 -5.05 -11.06 -13.72
C THR A 73 -6.18 -10.14 -13.25
N GLY A 74 -6.51 -9.14 -14.07
CA GLY A 74 -7.55 -8.15 -13.79
C GLY A 74 -7.11 -7.00 -12.86
N LEU A 75 -5.90 -7.06 -12.30
CA LEU A 75 -5.24 -5.89 -11.69
C LEU A 75 -4.35 -5.16 -12.70
N VAL A 76 -3.76 -5.94 -13.60
CA VAL A 76 -2.82 -5.47 -14.63
C VAL A 76 -3.37 -5.89 -15.98
N ASP A 77 -3.11 -5.07 -17.00
CA ASP A 77 -3.44 -5.42 -18.38
C ASP A 77 -2.77 -6.75 -18.78
N ALA A 78 -3.56 -7.67 -19.33
CA ALA A 78 -3.09 -9.01 -19.67
C ALA A 78 -1.98 -9.00 -20.74
N SER A 79 -1.99 -8.03 -21.66
CA SER A 79 -0.96 -7.89 -22.70
C SER A 79 0.37 -7.40 -22.11
N LEU A 80 0.31 -6.56 -21.08
CA LEU A 80 1.49 -6.11 -20.36
C LEU A 80 2.13 -7.27 -19.58
N LEU A 81 1.35 -8.04 -18.83
CA LEU A 81 1.88 -9.21 -18.11
C LEU A 81 2.50 -10.23 -19.08
N ALA A 82 1.86 -10.47 -20.23
CA ALA A 82 2.43 -11.33 -21.27
C ALA A 82 3.76 -10.78 -21.80
N THR A 83 3.85 -9.47 -22.04
CA THR A 83 5.09 -8.81 -22.47
C THR A 83 6.21 -8.97 -21.44
N VAL A 84 5.92 -8.73 -20.16
CA VAL A 84 6.91 -8.88 -19.06
C VAL A 84 7.38 -10.33 -18.95
N ARG A 85 6.48 -11.32 -18.99
CA ARG A 85 6.85 -12.75 -18.95
C ARG A 85 7.71 -13.14 -20.15
N ASN A 86 7.38 -12.67 -21.35
CA ASN A 86 8.14 -12.94 -22.56
C ASN A 86 9.54 -12.32 -22.52
N ASN A 87 9.67 -11.09 -22.02
CA ASN A 87 10.97 -10.44 -21.85
C ASN A 87 11.87 -11.23 -20.89
N VAL A 88 11.34 -11.65 -19.74
CA VAL A 88 12.08 -12.48 -18.77
C VAL A 88 12.49 -13.82 -19.39
N ALA A 89 11.59 -14.51 -20.10
CA ALA A 89 11.88 -15.78 -20.75
C ALA A 89 12.94 -15.65 -21.86
N ASN A 90 12.85 -14.61 -22.69
CA ASN A 90 13.82 -14.35 -23.75
C ASN A 90 15.22 -14.06 -23.19
N GLN A 91 15.30 -13.35 -22.06
CA GLN A 91 16.58 -13.10 -21.40
C GLN A 91 17.19 -14.35 -20.76
N ALA A 92 16.37 -15.20 -20.15
CA ALA A 92 16.81 -16.50 -19.64
C ALA A 92 17.39 -17.37 -20.76
N ASN A 93 16.72 -17.40 -21.92
CA ASN A 93 17.21 -18.12 -23.10
C ASN A 93 18.50 -17.52 -23.67
N ALA A 94 18.63 -16.18 -23.69
CA ALA A 94 19.83 -15.50 -24.15
C ALA A 94 21.05 -15.80 -23.25
N MET A 95 20.87 -15.85 -21.93
CA MET A 95 21.95 -16.24 -21.00
C MET A 95 22.41 -17.69 -21.23
N LEU A 96 21.47 -18.60 -21.52
CA LEU A 96 21.78 -20.01 -21.74
C LEU A 96 22.56 -20.22 -23.06
N GLN A 97 22.28 -19.43 -24.09
CA GLN A 97 23.04 -19.45 -25.34
C GLN A 97 24.46 -18.90 -25.19
N GLN A 98 24.69 -17.92 -24.30
CA GLN A 98 26.05 -17.40 -24.03
C GLN A 98 26.89 -18.39 -23.21
N GLN A 99 26.26 -19.33 -22.50
CA GLN A 99 26.95 -20.33 -21.70
C GLN A 99 27.26 -21.62 -22.47
N LEU A 100 26.95 -21.75 -23.77
CA LEU A 100 27.54 -22.81 -24.58
C LEU A 100 28.99 -22.42 -24.90
N PRO A 101 30.01 -23.00 -24.23
CA PRO A 101 31.38 -22.78 -24.65
C PRO A 101 31.52 -23.29 -26.08
N LEU A 102 32.17 -22.48 -26.91
CA LEU A 102 32.57 -22.78 -28.29
C LEU A 102 33.69 -23.86 -28.34
N SER A 103 33.59 -24.85 -27.47
CA SER A 103 34.39 -26.07 -27.49
C SER A 103 33.85 -26.96 -28.58
N ARG A 104 34.13 -26.60 -29.83
CA ARG A 104 34.08 -27.54 -30.96
C ARG A 104 35.22 -28.54 -30.72
N PRO A 105 34.95 -29.80 -30.33
CA PRO A 105 36.04 -30.76 -30.26
C PRO A 105 36.58 -30.99 -31.68
N PRO A 106 37.91 -31.08 -31.88
CA PRO A 106 38.44 -31.59 -33.13
C PRO A 106 37.89 -33.01 -33.34
N GLN A 107 37.27 -33.25 -34.50
CA GLN A 107 36.81 -34.56 -34.94
C GLN A 107 38.00 -35.55 -34.88
N PRO A 108 37.93 -36.62 -34.07
CA PRO A 108 38.82 -37.75 -34.24
C PRO A 108 38.23 -38.66 -35.32
N ALA A 109 39.07 -39.06 -36.27
CA ALA A 109 38.78 -40.19 -37.14
C ALA A 109 38.47 -41.42 -36.29
N GLN A 110 37.36 -42.10 -36.60
CA GLN A 110 36.94 -43.32 -35.91
C GLN A 110 37.97 -44.44 -36.07
N PRO A 111 38.17 -45.23 -35.02
CA PRO A 111 38.16 -46.67 -35.21
C PRO A 111 37.23 -47.40 -34.24
N ALA A 112 37.00 -48.66 -34.58
CA ALA A 112 36.01 -49.60 -34.09
C ALA A 112 35.92 -49.78 -32.56
N ALA A 113 34.73 -50.25 -32.15
CA ALA A 113 34.36 -50.69 -30.80
C ALA A 113 35.41 -51.63 -30.16
N PRO A 114 35.50 -51.62 -28.82
CA PRO A 114 34.96 -52.79 -28.14
C PRO A 114 34.35 -52.56 -26.73
N SER A 115 33.47 -53.51 -26.39
CA SER A 115 33.18 -54.16 -25.10
C SER A 115 33.19 -53.38 -23.78
N TYR A 116 32.03 -53.48 -23.12
CA TYR A 116 31.73 -53.32 -21.69
C TYR A 116 32.85 -53.75 -20.73
N SER A 117 33.07 -52.94 -19.69
CA SER A 117 33.64 -53.37 -18.42
C SER A 117 33.06 -52.54 -17.27
N PHE A 118 32.47 -53.23 -16.30
CA PHE A 118 31.96 -52.68 -15.03
C PHE A 118 33.10 -52.04 -14.23
N SER A 119 32.90 -50.81 -13.75
CA SER A 119 33.82 -50.15 -12.82
C SER A 119 33.13 -49.84 -11.48
N ILE A 120 33.86 -50.25 -10.45
CA ILE A 120 33.71 -50.24 -9.00
C ILE A 120 33.10 -48.93 -8.42
N PRO A 121 32.28 -48.99 -7.35
CA PRO A 121 31.73 -47.82 -6.67
C PRO A 121 32.81 -47.03 -5.89
N PRO A 122 32.71 -45.69 -5.81
CA PRO A 122 33.69 -44.88 -5.09
C PRO A 122 33.55 -45.02 -3.57
N THR A 123 34.67 -45.35 -2.93
CA THR A 123 34.87 -45.30 -1.47
C THR A 123 34.78 -43.86 -0.97
N MET A 124 33.85 -43.59 -0.05
CA MET A 124 33.71 -42.28 0.59
C MET A 124 34.90 -41.95 1.51
N PRO A 125 35.35 -40.69 1.58
CA PRO A 125 36.38 -40.25 2.50
C PRO A 125 35.88 -40.24 3.96
N PRO A 126 36.81 -40.36 4.94
CA PRO A 126 36.48 -40.40 6.36
C PRO A 126 35.88 -39.08 6.86
N MET A 127 34.83 -39.23 7.66
CA MET A 127 34.08 -38.14 8.30
C MET A 127 34.98 -37.37 9.29
N PRO A 128 35.02 -36.03 9.26
CA PRO A 128 35.79 -35.25 10.22
C PRO A 128 35.21 -35.37 11.65
N PRO A 129 36.06 -35.21 12.69
CA PRO A 129 35.62 -35.28 14.08
C PRO A 129 34.58 -34.20 14.37
N GLN A 130 33.43 -34.62 14.90
CA GLN A 130 32.36 -33.72 15.31
C GLN A 130 32.86 -32.83 16.44
N SER A 131 33.01 -31.54 16.16
CA SER A 131 33.23 -30.52 17.17
C SER A 131 32.06 -30.54 18.15
N SER A 132 32.36 -30.76 19.42
CA SER A 132 31.43 -30.68 20.54
C SER A 132 30.75 -29.32 20.56
N LEU A 133 29.48 -29.29 20.17
CA LEU A 133 28.62 -28.11 20.30
C LEU A 133 28.52 -27.71 21.78
N PRO A 134 28.65 -26.40 22.09
CA PRO A 134 28.42 -25.92 23.45
C PRO A 134 26.98 -26.24 23.89
N PRO A 135 26.76 -26.51 25.18
CA PRO A 135 25.44 -26.81 25.70
C PRO A 135 24.47 -25.68 25.38
N PRO A 136 23.22 -26.00 25.00
CA PRO A 136 22.21 -24.98 24.71
C PRO A 136 21.97 -24.11 25.95
N PRO A 137 21.68 -22.81 25.76
CA PRO A 137 21.35 -21.93 26.86
C PRO A 137 20.13 -22.46 27.61
N PRO A 138 20.04 -22.25 28.94
CA PRO A 138 18.92 -22.70 29.75
C PRO A 138 17.61 -22.17 29.16
N MET A 139 16.68 -23.08 28.91
CA MET A 139 15.37 -22.73 28.35
C MET A 139 14.67 -21.72 29.27
N PRO A 140 14.05 -20.66 28.72
CA PRO A 140 13.24 -19.76 29.50
C PRO A 140 12.11 -20.55 30.19
N PRO A 141 11.72 -20.17 31.42
CA PRO A 141 10.67 -20.86 32.15
C PRO A 141 9.39 -20.91 31.28
N PRO A 142 8.65 -22.03 31.30
CA PRO A 142 7.45 -22.20 30.51
C PRO A 142 6.50 -21.06 30.84
N GLN A 143 6.21 -20.22 29.84
CA GLN A 143 5.21 -19.18 29.99
C GLN A 143 3.89 -19.86 30.35
N PRO A 144 3.16 -19.36 31.37
CA PRO A 144 1.87 -19.92 31.73
C PRO A 144 0.99 -19.94 30.47
N PRO A 145 0.22 -21.02 30.23
CA PRO A 145 -0.67 -21.09 29.09
C PRO A 145 -1.57 -19.87 29.11
N MET A 146 -1.39 -18.99 28.14
CA MET A 146 -2.32 -17.91 27.88
C MET A 146 -3.63 -18.57 27.47
N PHE A 147 -4.50 -18.82 28.43
CA PHE A 147 -5.89 -19.12 28.14
C PHE A 147 -6.40 -17.95 27.29
N PRO A 148 -6.90 -18.20 26.07
CA PRO A 148 -7.50 -17.13 25.28
C PRO A 148 -8.59 -16.54 26.14
N THR A 149 -8.42 -15.27 26.55
CA THR A 149 -9.42 -14.54 27.30
C THR A 149 -10.73 -14.73 26.53
N PRO A 150 -11.75 -15.38 27.10
CA PRO A 150 -12.97 -15.68 26.37
C PRO A 150 -13.51 -14.36 25.86
N GLN A 151 -13.40 -14.16 24.54
CA GLN A 151 -13.98 -12.97 23.94
C GLN A 151 -15.47 -13.06 24.24
N PRO A 152 -16.05 -12.05 24.94
CA PRO A 152 -17.47 -12.06 25.25
C PRO A 152 -18.20 -12.30 23.93
N ALA A 153 -19.01 -13.37 23.87
CA ALA A 153 -19.69 -13.81 22.66
C ALA A 153 -20.20 -12.58 21.91
N LEU A 154 -19.54 -12.26 20.79
CA LEU A 154 -19.77 -11.05 20.01
C LEU A 154 -21.26 -10.98 19.74
N ARG A 155 -21.98 -10.14 20.50
CA ARG A 155 -23.39 -9.92 20.25
C ARG A 155 -23.46 -9.40 18.83
N ARG A 156 -24.18 -10.11 17.96
CA ARG A 156 -24.50 -9.59 16.63
C ARG A 156 -25.27 -8.30 16.85
N CYS A 157 -24.63 -7.18 16.56
CA CYS A 157 -25.27 -5.87 16.59
C CYS A 157 -26.17 -5.69 15.36
N PHE A 158 -26.06 -6.57 14.35
CA PHE A 158 -26.88 -6.46 13.14
C PHE A 158 -28.24 -7.11 13.36
N PRO A 159 -29.35 -6.41 13.04
CA PRO A 159 -30.65 -7.05 13.00
C PRO A 159 -30.62 -8.21 11.98
N PRO A 160 -31.31 -9.33 12.26
CA PRO A 160 -31.46 -10.40 11.29
C PRO A 160 -32.12 -9.82 10.04
N ASN A 161 -31.53 -10.06 8.87
CA ASN A 161 -31.94 -9.51 7.57
C ASN A 161 -31.56 -8.04 7.29
N LEU A 162 -30.48 -7.54 7.90
CA LEU A 162 -29.93 -6.24 7.51
C LEU A 162 -29.53 -6.27 6.02
N ASN A 163 -30.30 -5.59 5.18
CA ASN A 163 -29.92 -5.37 3.78
C ASN A 163 -28.69 -4.47 3.75
N CYS A 164 -27.63 -4.91 3.05
CA CYS A 164 -26.44 -4.13 2.78
C CYS A 164 -26.77 -2.97 1.82
N HIS A 165 -27.43 -1.94 2.33
CA HIS A 165 -27.83 -0.78 1.57
C HIS A 165 -27.47 0.50 2.34
N VAL A 166 -26.71 1.37 1.70
CA VAL A 166 -26.36 2.69 2.22
C VAL A 166 -27.21 3.71 1.48
N ALA A 167 -28.31 4.15 2.10
CA ALA A 167 -29.25 5.08 1.51
C ALA A 167 -28.70 6.52 1.48
N ILE A 168 -27.87 6.87 2.47
CA ILE A 168 -27.22 8.18 2.52
C ILE A 168 -26.25 8.31 1.34
N LYS A 169 -26.66 9.08 0.32
CA LYS A 169 -25.78 9.48 -0.78
C LYS A 169 -24.55 10.18 -0.20
N TRP A 170 -23.41 10.02 -0.88
CA TRP A 170 -22.07 10.46 -0.47
C TRP A 170 -21.96 11.87 0.15
N ARG A 171 -22.94 12.78 -0.07
CA ARG A 171 -23.03 14.12 0.52
C ARG A 171 -24.46 14.58 0.84
N GLN A 172 -25.32 13.73 1.39
CA GLN A 172 -26.62 14.19 1.83
C GLN A 172 -26.45 15.18 3.00
N GLN A 173 -26.89 16.43 2.81
CA GLN A 173 -26.48 17.54 3.67
C GLN A 173 -27.18 17.59 5.02
N ASP A 174 -28.24 16.81 5.20
CA ASP A 174 -29.17 16.93 6.32
C ASP A 174 -28.92 15.92 7.45
N TRP A 175 -27.95 15.02 7.27
CA TRP A 175 -27.61 13.97 8.24
C TRP A 175 -26.12 13.95 8.54
N ALA A 176 -25.74 13.48 9.73
CA ALA A 176 -24.37 13.30 10.14
C ALA A 176 -24.19 12.00 10.93
N TYR A 177 -23.06 11.34 10.71
CA TYR A 177 -22.66 10.11 11.42
C TYR A 177 -22.04 10.47 12.76
N VAL A 178 -22.52 9.87 13.85
CA VAL A 178 -21.96 10.04 15.19
C VAL A 178 -20.94 8.94 15.45
N CYS A 179 -19.72 9.32 15.84
CA CYS A 179 -18.72 8.36 16.30
C CYS A 179 -19.15 7.74 17.64
N ASP A 180 -19.19 6.41 17.69
CA ASP A 180 -19.50 5.63 18.89
C ASP A 180 -18.47 5.80 20.02
N LEU A 181 -17.23 6.17 19.69
CA LEU A 181 -16.17 6.37 20.69
C LEU A 181 -16.09 7.78 21.25
N CYS A 182 -16.29 8.82 20.43
CA CYS A 182 -16.09 10.21 20.86
C CYS A 182 -17.31 11.13 20.70
N GLY A 183 -18.41 10.63 20.13
CA GLY A 183 -19.62 11.43 19.92
C GLY A 183 -19.50 12.51 18.84
N HIS A 184 -18.38 12.59 18.11
CA HIS A 184 -18.25 13.57 17.03
C HIS A 184 -19.18 13.26 15.86
N THR A 185 -19.78 14.31 15.32
CA THR A 185 -20.63 14.24 14.15
C THR A 185 -19.84 14.51 12.87
N HIS A 186 -19.91 13.61 11.91
CA HIS A 186 -19.27 13.72 10.60
C HIS A 186 -20.33 13.83 9.51
N PRO A 187 -20.38 14.94 8.75
CA PRO A 187 -21.40 15.11 7.71
C PRO A 187 -21.09 14.35 6.42
N ASP A 188 -19.86 13.86 6.26
CA ASP A 188 -19.38 13.16 5.07
C ASP A 188 -18.97 11.74 5.45
N ARG A 189 -19.40 10.76 4.63
CA ARG A 189 -19.13 9.34 4.85
C ARG A 189 -17.63 9.02 4.76
N GLY A 190 -16.92 9.67 3.84
CA GLY A 190 -15.48 9.49 3.67
C GLY A 190 -14.69 10.03 4.87
N ASP A 191 -15.07 11.19 5.39
CA ASP A 191 -14.48 11.75 6.61
C ASP A 191 -14.76 10.87 7.84
N PHE A 192 -15.99 10.36 7.97
CA PHE A 192 -16.34 9.42 9.03
C PHE A 192 -15.55 8.10 8.94
N ASN A 193 -15.47 7.49 7.75
CA ASN A 193 -14.68 6.26 7.56
C ASN A 193 -13.20 6.47 7.89
N ARG A 194 -12.62 7.61 7.47
CA ARG A 194 -11.24 7.96 7.81
C ARG A 194 -11.08 8.14 9.33
N HIS A 195 -12.01 8.83 9.96
CA HIS A 195 -12.02 9.04 11.41
C HIS A 195 -12.02 7.71 12.17
N MET A 196 -12.86 6.75 11.76
CA MET A 196 -12.90 5.42 12.37
C MET A 196 -11.64 4.58 12.07
N LYS A 197 -11.10 4.66 10.86
CA LYS A 197 -9.87 3.92 10.49
C LYS A 197 -8.66 4.40 11.29
N ILE A 198 -8.54 5.71 11.53
CA ILE A 198 -7.36 6.31 12.17
C ILE A 198 -7.54 6.44 13.68
N GLY A 199 -8.69 6.98 14.12
CA GLY A 199 -8.96 7.22 15.54
C GLY A 199 -9.26 5.95 16.31
N ALA A 200 -10.13 5.10 15.76
CA ALA A 200 -10.52 3.84 16.38
C ALA A 200 -9.64 2.65 15.98
N GLN A 201 -8.66 2.85 15.07
CA GLN A 201 -7.80 1.80 14.51
C GLN A 201 -8.57 0.62 13.88
N ARG A 202 -9.77 0.88 13.36
CA ARG A 202 -10.58 -0.15 12.70
C ARG A 202 -10.12 -0.29 11.25
N VAL A 203 -9.12 -1.17 11.04
CA VAL A 203 -8.57 -1.46 9.70
C VAL A 203 -9.66 -2.11 8.85
N GLY A 204 -9.87 -1.62 7.61
CA GLY A 204 -10.93 -2.12 6.74
C GLY A 204 -12.35 -1.65 7.13
N PHE A 205 -12.48 -0.67 8.03
CA PHE A 205 -13.78 -0.13 8.43
C PHE A 205 -14.57 0.41 7.24
N LYS A 206 -15.79 -0.11 7.05
CA LYS A 206 -16.76 0.31 6.05
C LYS A 206 -18.18 0.32 6.63
N ILE A 207 -18.89 1.43 6.45
CA ILE A 207 -20.35 1.46 6.68
C ILE A 207 -21.01 0.55 5.64
N VAL A 208 -21.78 -0.43 6.09
CA VAL A 208 -22.54 -1.39 5.26
C VAL A 208 -24.01 -1.01 5.12
N SER A 209 -24.58 -0.33 6.12
CA SER A 209 -25.94 0.17 6.08
C SER A 209 -26.07 1.48 6.83
N ALA A 210 -26.84 2.42 6.29
CA ALA A 210 -27.19 3.68 6.93
C ALA A 210 -28.41 4.23 6.20
N ASP A 211 -29.55 4.27 6.88
CA ASP A 211 -30.82 4.70 6.31
C ASP A 211 -31.58 5.59 7.30
N PRO A 212 -31.32 6.91 7.31
CA PRO A 212 -31.79 7.79 8.37
C PRO A 212 -33.32 7.98 8.39
N GLU A 213 -34.02 7.62 7.31
CA GLU A 213 -35.48 7.69 7.24
C GLU A 213 -36.13 6.53 7.99
N ASN A 214 -35.55 5.33 7.88
CA ASN A 214 -36.09 4.11 8.49
C ASN A 214 -35.40 3.76 9.82
N ASP A 215 -34.10 4.01 9.92
CA ASP A 215 -33.26 3.67 11.07
C ASP A 215 -32.21 4.76 11.33
N ARG A 216 -32.27 5.37 12.51
CA ARG A 216 -31.31 6.42 12.93
C ARG A 216 -29.97 5.86 13.38
N HIS A 217 -29.61 4.65 12.91
CA HIS A 217 -28.33 4.04 13.17
C HIS A 217 -27.59 3.76 11.87
N TRP A 218 -26.26 3.89 11.92
CA TRP A 218 -25.37 3.34 10.92
C TRP A 218 -24.83 2.00 11.41
N TYR A 219 -24.58 1.10 10.47
CA TYR A 219 -23.98 -0.21 10.70
C TYR A 219 -22.71 -0.32 9.87
N ALA A 220 -21.64 -0.84 10.46
CA ALA A 220 -20.35 -0.97 9.80
C ALA A 220 -19.68 -2.30 10.13
N VAL A 221 -18.78 -2.72 9.24
CA VAL A 221 -17.94 -3.91 9.41
C VAL A 221 -16.48 -3.48 9.18
N ASP A 222 -15.53 -4.06 9.90
CA ASP A 222 -14.11 -3.88 9.63
C ASP A 222 -13.50 -5.04 8.81
N GLY A 223 -12.21 -4.96 8.51
CA GLY A 223 -11.50 -5.99 7.76
C GLY A 223 -11.40 -7.34 8.48
N ALA A 224 -11.62 -7.37 9.80
CA ALA A 224 -11.64 -8.60 10.60
C ALA A 224 -13.05 -9.19 10.71
N GLY A 225 -14.08 -8.54 10.16
CA GLY A 225 -15.47 -8.96 10.26
C GLY A 225 -16.17 -8.52 11.56
N ASN A 226 -15.54 -7.68 12.38
CA ASN A 226 -16.20 -7.13 13.56
C ASN A 226 -17.31 -6.17 13.13
N GLN A 227 -18.44 -6.25 13.83
CA GLN A 227 -19.63 -5.46 13.55
C GLN A 227 -19.71 -4.28 14.50
N TYR A 228 -20.07 -3.12 13.95
CA TYR A 228 -20.20 -1.87 14.69
C TYR A 228 -21.53 -1.21 14.35
N MET A 229 -22.05 -0.45 15.30
CA MET A 229 -23.21 0.40 15.10
C MET A 229 -23.03 1.72 15.85
N GLY A 230 -23.74 2.75 15.41
CA GLY A 230 -23.84 4.01 16.13
C GLY A 230 -24.89 4.90 15.52
N ASP A 231 -25.03 6.11 16.06
CA ASP A 231 -26.17 6.97 15.73
C ASP A 231 -25.94 7.81 14.47
N ILE A 232 -27.03 8.12 13.78
CA ILE A 232 -27.12 9.13 12.72
C ILE A 232 -28.04 10.24 13.22
N VAL A 233 -27.51 11.46 13.26
CA VAL A 233 -28.26 12.62 13.76
C VAL A 233 -28.59 13.60 12.64
N PRO A 234 -29.76 14.26 12.70
CA PRO A 234 -30.08 15.31 11.75
C PRO A 234 -29.10 16.46 11.96
N ARG A 235 -28.52 16.94 10.87
CA ARG A 235 -27.57 18.03 10.89
C ARG A 235 -28.33 19.33 11.05
N THR A 236 -28.30 19.90 12.26
CA THR A 236 -28.85 21.24 12.50
C THR A 236 -27.99 22.26 11.76
N ARG A 237 -28.42 22.64 10.55
CA ARG A 237 -27.90 23.83 9.87
C ARG A 237 -28.43 25.05 10.62
N ASN A 238 -27.77 25.41 11.71
CA ASN A 238 -27.95 26.72 12.33
C ASN A 238 -27.33 27.76 11.40
N LYS A 239 -27.99 28.01 10.26
CA LYS A 239 -27.84 29.22 9.46
C LYS A 239 -28.67 30.31 10.14
N GLU A 240 -28.34 30.63 11.39
CA GLU A 240 -28.78 31.92 11.91
C GLU A 240 -28.09 32.97 11.05
N LYS A 241 -28.89 33.67 10.24
CA LYS A 241 -28.44 34.76 9.37
C LYS A 241 -27.68 35.77 10.23
N GLY A 242 -26.35 35.73 10.22
CA GLY A 242 -25.50 36.66 10.96
C GLY A 242 -25.09 36.24 12.38
N GLY A 243 -25.50 35.07 12.87
CA GLY A 243 -25.10 34.58 14.20
C GLY A 243 -23.67 34.03 14.19
N LYS A 244 -22.80 34.53 15.06
CA LYS A 244 -21.49 33.90 15.36
C LYS A 244 -21.77 32.43 15.65
N ARG A 245 -21.09 31.51 14.94
CA ARG A 245 -21.20 30.06 15.22
C ARG A 245 -20.92 29.86 16.71
N VAL A 246 -21.95 29.56 17.49
CA VAL A 246 -21.79 29.12 18.86
C VAL A 246 -20.95 27.84 18.75
N GLN A 247 -19.69 27.94 19.16
CA GLN A 247 -18.84 26.76 19.26
C GLN A 247 -19.41 25.95 20.40
N VAL A 248 -20.29 25.00 20.09
CA VAL A 248 -20.60 23.92 21.03
C VAL A 248 -19.24 23.34 21.42
N PRO A 249 -18.91 23.24 22.72
CA PRO A 249 -17.66 22.64 23.15
C PRO A 249 -17.54 21.27 22.50
N HIS A 250 -16.63 21.14 21.54
CA HIS A 250 -16.45 19.87 20.85
C HIS A 250 -15.85 18.91 21.89
N PRO A 251 -16.39 17.68 22.04
CA PRO A 251 -15.71 16.68 22.83
C PRO A 251 -14.28 16.52 22.28
N PRO A 252 -13.31 16.04 23.08
CA PRO A 252 -11.98 15.78 22.55
C PRO A 252 -12.07 14.77 21.38
N PRO A 253 -11.35 14.98 20.26
CA PRO A 253 -11.36 14.06 19.12
C PRO A 253 -11.01 12.65 19.58
N CYS A 254 -11.55 11.60 18.93
CA CYS A 254 -11.17 10.23 19.28
C CYS A 254 -9.66 10.04 19.08
N GLY A 255 -8.96 10.08 20.21
CA GLY A 255 -7.54 9.84 20.34
C GLY A 255 -6.65 11.03 19.96
N PRO A 256 -5.53 11.22 20.68
CA PRO A 256 -4.38 12.02 20.24
C PRO A 256 -3.91 11.64 18.83
N ARG A 257 -4.16 10.40 18.40
CA ARG A 257 -3.73 9.84 17.11
C ARG A 257 -4.33 10.52 15.88
N ILE A 258 -5.62 10.89 15.88
CA ILE A 258 -6.18 11.66 14.75
C ILE A 258 -5.50 13.03 14.67
N VAL A 259 -5.30 13.67 15.82
CA VAL A 259 -4.63 14.98 15.88
C VAL A 259 -3.20 14.86 15.36
N GLU A 260 -2.47 13.83 15.78
CA GLU A 260 -1.12 13.52 15.30
C GLU A 260 -1.09 13.23 13.80
N PHE A 261 -2.05 12.46 13.27
CA PHE A 261 -2.14 12.16 11.85
C PHE A 261 -2.52 13.39 11.00
N GLU A 262 -3.46 14.22 11.46
CA GLU A 262 -3.90 15.41 10.73
C GLU A 262 -2.91 16.57 10.82
N ARG A 263 -2.12 16.67 11.90
CA ARG A 263 -1.23 17.80 12.14
C ARG A 263 -0.22 18.03 11.00
N PRO A 264 0.52 17.01 10.50
CA PRO A 264 1.41 17.17 9.34
C PRO A 264 0.67 17.65 8.10
N ARG A 265 -0.51 17.09 7.81
CA ARG A 265 -1.30 17.44 6.63
C ARG A 265 -1.86 18.87 6.71
N ARG A 266 -2.36 19.28 7.87
CA ARG A 266 -2.77 20.68 8.14
C ARG A 266 -1.59 21.63 8.02
N ARG A 267 -0.40 21.25 8.52
CA ARG A 267 0.83 22.04 8.38
C ARG A 267 1.23 22.20 6.92
N GLN A 268 1.24 21.11 6.13
CA GLN A 268 1.51 21.14 4.70
C GLN A 268 0.49 22.02 3.95
N ALA A 269 -0.81 21.90 4.25
CA ALA A 269 -1.84 22.74 3.64
C ALA A 269 -1.64 24.24 3.95
N ARG A 270 -1.23 24.59 5.19
CA ARG A 270 -0.90 25.99 5.55
C ARG A 270 0.33 26.50 4.79
N ILE A 271 1.35 25.68 4.63
CA ILE A 271 2.56 26.02 3.85
C ILE A 271 2.18 26.23 2.38
N ALA A 272 1.43 25.30 1.78
CA ALA A 272 0.97 25.39 0.41
C ALA A 272 0.08 26.62 0.18
N ALA A 273 -0.85 26.91 1.08
CA ALA A 273 -1.69 28.10 1.01
C ALA A 273 -0.88 29.40 1.13
N LYS A 274 0.16 29.43 1.99
CA LYS A 274 1.07 30.58 2.09
C LYS A 274 1.86 30.78 0.79
N ALA A 275 2.41 29.70 0.24
CA ALA A 275 3.14 29.73 -1.02
C ALA A 275 2.25 30.17 -2.20
N ALA A 276 1.01 29.70 -2.24
CA ALA A 276 0.03 30.13 -3.25
C ALA A 276 -0.30 31.62 -3.15
N LYS A 277 -0.47 32.15 -1.93
CA LYS A 277 -0.68 33.59 -1.71
C LYS A 277 0.52 34.43 -2.14
N GLU A 278 1.74 33.96 -1.86
CA GLU A 278 2.95 34.66 -2.28
C GLU A 278 3.11 34.67 -3.81
N ARG A 279 2.85 33.55 -4.48
CA ARG A 279 2.84 33.47 -5.95
C ARG A 279 1.80 34.42 -6.55
N ALA A 280 0.59 34.45 -5.98
CA ALA A 280 -0.46 35.36 -6.43
C ALA A 280 -0.08 36.84 -6.22
N ALA A 281 0.62 37.17 -5.13
CA ALA A 281 1.12 38.52 -4.90
C ALA A 281 2.19 38.91 -5.93
N LYS A 282 3.15 38.02 -6.25
CA LYS A 282 4.19 38.28 -7.26
C LYS A 282 3.60 38.48 -8.66
N LEU A 283 2.59 37.70 -9.04
CA LEU A 283 1.90 37.89 -10.31
C LEU A 283 1.24 39.27 -10.40
N ARG A 284 0.59 39.72 -9.32
CA ARG A 284 -0.02 41.07 -9.27
C ARG A 284 0.99 42.20 -9.37
N GLU A 285 2.22 42.02 -8.86
CA GLU A 285 3.27 43.03 -9.03
C GLU A 285 3.81 43.03 -10.46
N GLN A 286 3.98 41.86 -11.10
CA GLN A 286 4.38 41.77 -12.51
C GLN A 286 3.35 42.39 -13.46
N ASP A 287 2.06 42.25 -13.16
CA ASP A 287 0.99 42.87 -13.96
C ASP A 287 1.03 44.40 -13.85
N LYS A 288 1.31 44.95 -12.66
CA LYS A 288 1.49 46.41 -12.48
C LYS A 288 2.71 46.96 -13.21
N GLU A 289 3.82 46.22 -13.23
CA GLU A 289 5.04 46.62 -13.95
C GLU A 289 4.82 46.69 -15.46
N LYS A 290 3.96 45.83 -16.02
CA LYS A 290 3.61 45.87 -17.45
C LYS A 290 2.70 47.04 -17.81
N ASP A 291 1.66 47.30 -17.00
CA ASP A 291 0.71 48.38 -17.28
C ASP A 291 1.34 49.79 -17.12
N GLY A 292 2.41 49.92 -16.34
CA GLY A 292 3.14 51.18 -16.17
C GLY A 292 4.08 51.56 -17.31
N GLY A 293 4.45 50.62 -18.20
CA GLY A 293 5.45 50.85 -19.25
C GLY A 293 4.93 51.53 -20.52
N ASP A 294 3.61 51.51 -20.76
CA ASP A 294 3.03 52.00 -22.01
C ASP A 294 2.63 53.49 -21.98
N GLN A 295 2.72 54.18 -20.83
CA GLN A 295 2.32 55.58 -20.72
C GLN A 295 3.40 56.62 -21.09
N GLU A 296 4.67 56.24 -21.25
CA GLU A 296 5.74 57.20 -21.60
C GLU A 296 5.95 57.39 -23.12
N GLY A 297 5.18 56.70 -23.96
CA GLY A 297 5.36 56.71 -25.42
C GLY A 297 4.48 57.68 -26.24
N GLU A 298 3.46 58.30 -25.64
CA GLU A 298 2.40 59.02 -26.36
C GLU A 298 2.39 60.54 -26.07
N GLU A 299 3.56 61.16 -25.91
CA GLU A 299 3.67 62.63 -25.76
C GLU A 299 4.81 63.24 -26.59
N ARG A 300 5.08 62.67 -27.79
CA ARG A 300 6.07 63.20 -28.75
C ARG A 300 5.50 63.43 -30.15
#